data_AF-A0A2Z6MK85-F1
#
_entry.id   AF-A0A2Z6MK85-F1
#
_cell.length_a   1.000
_cell.length_b   1.000
_cell.length_c   1.000
_cell.angle_alpha   90.00
_cell.angle_beta   90.00
_cell.angle_gamma   90.00
#
_symmetry.space_group_name_H-M   'P 1'
#
loop_
_entity.id
_entity.type
_entity.pdbx_description
1 polymer ?
#
loop_
_entity_poly.entity_id
_entity_poly.type
_entity_poly.pdbx_seq_one_letter_code
_entity_poly.pdbx_strand_id
1 'polypeptide(L)'
;MIEQFINFVIRPPRADYNPDQYLWEKEFSLAGRTYQRQDLEASIEYLFDGGCRADANEAAVILLPSNITVFTLDFSGSGLSDGDYVSLGWHEKDDLKIVVSHLRSNKQISRIGLWGRSMGAVTRYFYNFYMYHTKNRKNING
;
A
#
# COMPACT_ATOMS: atom_id res chain seq x y z
N MET A 1 6.71 -31.12 0.52
CA MET A 1 5.40 -30.86 1.17
C MET A 1 5.46 -29.64 2.09
N ILE A 2 6.03 -29.72 3.31
CA ILE A 2 5.97 -28.56 4.25
C ILE A 2 6.65 -27.30 3.71
N GLU A 3 7.78 -27.42 3.00
CA GLU A 3 8.43 -26.28 2.33
C GLU A 3 7.59 -25.65 1.20
N GLN A 4 6.72 -26.43 0.54
CA GLN A 4 5.81 -25.87 -0.48
C GLN A 4 4.71 -25.03 0.18
N PHE A 5 4.26 -25.44 1.38
CA PHE A 5 3.33 -24.64 2.18
C PHE A 5 4.00 -23.39 2.75
N ILE A 6 5.24 -23.50 3.26
CA ILE A 6 6.03 -22.35 3.73
C ILE A 6 6.25 -21.37 2.56
N ASN A 7 6.69 -21.85 1.39
CA ASN A 7 6.81 -21.02 0.20
C ASN A 7 5.47 -20.37 -0.14
N PHE A 8 4.33 -21.07 -0.14
CA PHE A 8 3.02 -20.44 -0.40
C PHE A 8 2.66 -19.31 0.60
N VAL A 9 3.19 -19.33 1.82
CA VAL A 9 2.91 -18.32 2.86
C VAL A 9 3.88 -17.13 2.84
N ILE A 10 5.20 -17.34 2.64
CA ILE A 10 6.21 -16.25 2.67
C ILE A 10 6.78 -15.87 1.29
N ARG A 11 6.62 -16.76 0.30
CA ARG A 11 6.99 -16.56 -1.11
C ARG A 11 5.81 -16.95 -2.02
N PRO A 12 4.60 -16.40 -1.80
CA PRO A 12 3.47 -16.69 -2.66
C PRO A 12 3.85 -16.41 -4.12
N PRO A 13 3.28 -17.13 -5.10
CA PRO A 13 3.46 -16.79 -6.51
C PRO A 13 3.14 -15.30 -6.70
N ARG A 14 4.12 -14.51 -7.16
CA ARG A 14 3.89 -13.07 -7.34
C ARG A 14 2.75 -12.86 -8.33
N ALA A 15 1.99 -11.79 -8.12
CA ALA A 15 1.06 -11.33 -9.12
C ALA A 15 1.89 -10.73 -10.28
N ASP A 16 2.18 -11.56 -11.28
CA ASP A 16 2.59 -11.11 -12.61
C ASP A 16 1.31 -10.72 -13.36
N TYR A 17 1.15 -9.42 -13.62
CA TYR A 17 -0.02 -8.86 -14.28
C TYR A 17 0.35 -7.59 -15.04
N ASN A 18 -0.31 -7.35 -16.17
CA ASN A 18 -0.17 -6.10 -16.90
C ASN A 18 -0.98 -4.98 -16.21
N PRO A 19 -0.36 -3.85 -15.78
CA PRO A 19 -1.08 -2.73 -15.18
C PRO A 19 -2.25 -2.23 -16.04
N ASP A 20 -2.09 -2.21 -17.37
CA ASP A 20 -3.11 -1.70 -18.29
C ASP A 20 -4.25 -2.70 -18.57
N GLN A 21 -4.25 -3.87 -17.91
CA GLN A 21 -5.35 -4.85 -17.92
C GLN A 21 -6.09 -4.96 -16.58
N TYR A 22 -5.43 -4.63 -15.46
CA TYR A 22 -5.96 -4.82 -14.09
C TYR A 22 -6.20 -3.50 -13.34
N LEU A 23 -5.59 -2.41 -13.78
CA LEU A 23 -5.91 -1.05 -13.33
C LEU A 23 -6.84 -0.38 -14.33
N TRP A 24 -7.54 0.65 -13.86
CA TRP A 24 -8.41 1.46 -14.70
C TRP A 24 -7.56 2.33 -15.64
N GLU A 25 -8.13 2.80 -16.75
CA GLU A 25 -7.45 3.69 -17.70
C GLU A 25 -6.87 4.95 -17.04
N LYS A 26 -5.89 5.60 -17.70
CA LYS A 26 -5.23 6.78 -17.12
C LYS A 26 -6.17 7.97 -16.94
N GLU A 27 -7.14 8.12 -17.84
CA GLU A 27 -8.31 8.97 -17.66
C GLU A 27 -9.55 8.07 -17.62
N PHE A 28 -10.45 8.24 -16.65
CA PHE A 28 -11.67 7.43 -16.57
C PHE A 28 -12.86 8.21 -16.02
N SER A 29 -14.07 7.73 -16.30
CA SER A 29 -15.32 8.32 -15.78
C SER A 29 -16.05 7.38 -14.82
N LEU A 30 -16.41 7.88 -13.64
CA LEU A 30 -17.14 7.14 -12.59
C LEU A 30 -18.17 8.04 -11.92
N ALA A 31 -19.40 7.55 -11.75
CA ALA A 31 -20.49 8.29 -11.09
C ALA A 31 -20.70 9.73 -11.63
N GLY A 32 -20.53 9.93 -12.94
CA GLY A 32 -20.68 11.23 -13.59
C GLY A 32 -19.52 12.23 -13.40
N ARG A 33 -18.34 11.78 -12.93
CA ARG A 33 -17.12 12.60 -12.84
C ARG A 33 -15.94 11.91 -13.53
N THR A 34 -15.05 12.70 -14.10
CA THR A 34 -13.77 12.25 -14.66
C THR A 34 -12.69 12.25 -13.57
N TYR A 35 -11.82 11.24 -13.58
CA TYR A 35 -10.67 11.09 -12.69
C TYR A 35 -9.41 10.76 -13.49
N GLN A 36 -8.25 10.92 -12.85
CA GLN A 36 -6.92 10.74 -13.42
C GLN A 36 -6.13 9.75 -12.55
N ARG A 37 -5.59 8.68 -13.15
CA ARG A 37 -4.68 7.72 -12.50
C ARG A 37 -3.25 8.23 -12.63
N GLN A 38 -2.66 8.67 -11.52
CA GLN A 38 -1.23 9.00 -11.48
C GLN A 38 -0.43 7.78 -10.99
N ASP A 39 0.29 7.14 -11.91
CA ASP A 39 1.29 6.14 -11.57
C ASP A 39 2.53 6.81 -10.96
N LEU A 40 3.07 6.25 -9.88
CA LEU A 40 4.28 6.74 -9.21
C LEU A 40 5.21 5.58 -8.88
N GLU A 41 6.47 5.72 -9.27
CA GLU A 41 7.56 4.81 -8.92
C GLU A 41 8.38 5.46 -7.80
N ALA A 42 8.58 4.73 -6.70
CA ALA A 42 9.39 5.19 -5.59
C ALA A 42 10.71 4.42 -5.59
N SER A 43 11.74 5.00 -6.22
CA SER A 43 13.09 4.44 -6.29
C SER A 43 13.81 4.49 -4.94
N ILE A 44 13.42 3.54 -4.09
CA ILE A 44 13.94 3.27 -2.75
C ILE A 44 14.18 1.77 -2.66
N GLU A 45 15.25 1.36 -1.98
CA GLU A 45 15.47 -0.04 -1.62
C GLU A 45 14.29 -0.51 -0.71
N TYR A 46 13.36 -1.30 -1.29
CA TYR A 46 12.18 -1.99 -0.67
C TYR A 46 10.92 -1.09 -0.37
N LEU A 47 9.68 -1.37 -0.91
CA LEU A 47 8.40 -0.59 -0.69
C LEU A 47 7.00 -1.29 -1.01
N PHE A 48 5.77 -0.81 -0.57
CA PHE A 48 4.39 -1.49 -0.45
C PHE A 48 3.39 -1.50 -1.66
N ASP A 49 2.17 -2.14 -1.92
CA ASP A 49 0.92 -2.81 -1.36
C ASP A 49 0.64 -4.37 -1.59
N GLY A 50 -0.22 -5.04 -0.78
CA GLY A 50 0.01 -6.44 -0.33
C GLY A 50 -1.10 -7.49 -0.45
N GLY A 51 -2.28 -7.09 -0.89
CA GLY A 51 -2.80 -7.68 -2.13
C GLY A 51 -2.28 -6.80 -3.27
N CYS A 52 -2.19 -7.30 -4.50
CA CYS A 52 -1.80 -6.42 -5.61
C CYS A 52 -2.74 -5.19 -5.68
N ARG A 53 -2.24 -4.02 -6.13
CA ARG A 53 -3.03 -2.77 -6.19
C ARG A 53 -4.42 -2.88 -6.85
N ALA A 54 -4.67 -3.91 -7.65
CA ALA A 54 -6.00 -4.22 -8.20
C ALA A 54 -7.07 -4.49 -7.11
N ASP A 55 -6.71 -4.97 -5.91
CA ASP A 55 -7.66 -5.14 -4.77
C ASP A 55 -8.31 -3.82 -4.34
N ALA A 56 -7.64 -2.69 -4.58
CA ALA A 56 -8.17 -1.37 -4.26
C ALA A 56 -9.26 -0.88 -5.25
N ASN A 57 -9.51 -1.61 -6.35
CA ASN A 57 -10.60 -1.30 -7.28
C ASN A 57 -11.97 -1.25 -6.57
N GLU A 58 -12.23 -2.16 -5.62
CA GLU A 58 -13.45 -2.12 -4.78
C GLU A 58 -13.55 -0.82 -3.96
N ALA A 59 -12.42 -0.38 -3.39
CA ALA A 59 -12.37 0.84 -2.59
C ALA A 59 -12.53 2.10 -3.47
N ALA A 60 -11.94 2.11 -4.67
CA ALA A 60 -12.04 3.20 -5.64
C ALA A 60 -13.49 3.49 -6.04
N VAL A 61 -14.29 2.46 -6.33
CA VAL A 61 -15.72 2.58 -6.68
C VAL A 61 -16.52 3.33 -5.61
N ILE A 62 -16.20 3.13 -4.32
CA ILE A 62 -16.94 3.71 -3.19
C ILE A 62 -16.39 5.10 -2.78
N LEU A 63 -15.06 5.25 -2.80
CA LEU A 63 -14.37 6.41 -2.22
C LEU A 63 -14.26 7.59 -3.20
N LEU A 64 -14.01 7.33 -4.49
CA LEU A 64 -13.83 8.40 -5.48
C LEU A 64 -15.10 9.27 -5.66
N PRO A 65 -16.34 8.71 -5.79
CA PRO A 65 -17.56 9.52 -5.83
C PRO A 65 -17.80 10.34 -4.55
N SER A 66 -17.24 9.89 -3.42
CA SER A 66 -17.28 10.55 -2.13
C SER A 66 -16.24 11.68 -1.97
N ASN A 67 -15.53 12.05 -3.05
CA ASN A 67 -14.40 13.00 -3.06
C ASN A 67 -13.24 12.58 -2.15
N ILE A 68 -12.99 11.28 -2.02
CA ILE A 68 -11.85 10.72 -1.29
C ILE A 68 -10.87 10.15 -2.32
N THR A 69 -9.71 10.81 -2.49
CA THR A 69 -8.60 10.31 -3.29
C THR A 69 -8.11 8.98 -2.73
N VAL A 70 -7.94 7.98 -3.61
CA VAL A 70 -7.40 6.66 -3.28
C VAL A 70 -5.93 6.59 -3.73
N PHE A 71 -5.09 5.88 -2.97
CA PHE A 71 -3.68 5.65 -3.25
C PHE A 71 -3.37 4.15 -3.07
N THR A 72 -2.57 3.56 -3.95
CA THR A 72 -2.41 2.10 -4.15
C THR A 72 -1.00 1.78 -4.66
N LEU A 73 -0.44 0.61 -4.35
CA LEU A 73 0.98 0.29 -4.58
C LEU A 73 1.23 -1.27 -4.63
N ASP A 74 2.45 -1.84 -4.75
CA ASP A 74 2.76 -3.32 -4.60
C ASP A 74 3.97 -3.62 -3.62
N PHE A 75 3.91 -4.48 -2.55
CA PHE A 75 4.96 -4.54 -1.46
C PHE A 75 6.25 -5.25 -1.88
N SER A 76 7.31 -4.98 -1.12
CA SER A 76 8.51 -5.79 -0.98
C SER A 76 8.16 -7.29 -1.08
N GLY A 77 8.52 -7.94 -2.20
CA GLY A 77 8.18 -9.34 -2.49
C GLY A 77 6.76 -9.62 -3.03
N SER A 78 6.03 -8.62 -3.53
CA SER A 78 4.64 -8.66 -3.97
C SER A 78 4.41 -7.83 -5.25
N GLY A 79 3.41 -8.22 -6.05
CA GLY A 79 3.04 -7.56 -7.30
C GLY A 79 4.24 -7.28 -8.22
N LEU A 80 4.33 -6.06 -8.73
CA LEU A 80 5.41 -5.61 -9.63
C LEU A 80 6.59 -4.92 -8.91
N SER A 81 6.71 -5.07 -7.58
CA SER A 81 7.80 -4.47 -6.80
C SER A 81 8.95 -5.44 -6.50
N ASP A 82 10.10 -4.84 -6.17
CA ASP A 82 11.34 -5.52 -5.80
C ASP A 82 11.28 -6.27 -4.45
N GLY A 83 12.36 -6.97 -4.11
CA GLY A 83 12.47 -7.83 -2.93
C GLY A 83 11.99 -9.25 -3.21
N ASP A 84 12.47 -10.24 -2.45
CA ASP A 84 12.31 -11.68 -2.76
C ASP A 84 11.14 -12.38 -2.07
N TYR A 85 10.65 -11.82 -0.96
CA TYR A 85 9.66 -12.45 -0.09
C TYR A 85 8.91 -11.38 0.72
N VAL A 86 7.67 -11.68 1.11
CA VAL A 86 6.91 -10.87 2.06
C VAL A 86 7.24 -11.30 3.49
N SER A 87 7.35 -10.36 4.42
CA SER A 87 7.64 -10.62 5.84
C SER A 87 6.40 -10.53 6.75
N LEU A 88 5.21 -10.72 6.17
CA LEU A 88 3.91 -10.77 6.85
C LEU A 88 3.56 -9.50 7.65
N GLY A 89 4.18 -8.38 7.29
CA GLY A 89 3.95 -7.03 7.79
C GLY A 89 5.11 -6.42 8.57
N TRP A 90 6.19 -7.18 8.81
CA TRP A 90 7.27 -6.79 9.72
C TRP A 90 8.22 -5.74 9.13
N HIS A 91 8.83 -5.99 7.97
CA HIS A 91 9.63 -4.99 7.25
C HIS A 91 8.70 -3.93 6.66
N GLU A 92 7.65 -4.42 6.01
CA GLU A 92 6.61 -3.68 5.32
C GLU A 92 6.14 -2.41 6.07
N LYS A 93 5.99 -2.43 7.40
CA LYS A 93 5.59 -1.24 8.19
C LYS A 93 6.41 0.04 7.90
N ASP A 94 7.66 -0.10 7.44
CA ASP A 94 8.55 1.02 7.08
C ASP A 94 8.28 1.55 5.67
N ASP A 95 7.90 0.68 4.74
CA ASP A 95 7.41 0.99 3.40
C ASP A 95 6.16 1.89 3.48
N LEU A 96 5.19 1.50 4.32
CA LEU A 96 3.96 2.28 4.57
C LEU A 96 4.27 3.64 5.21
N LYS A 97 5.32 3.70 6.04
CA LYS A 97 5.79 4.94 6.68
C LYS A 97 6.39 5.91 5.66
N ILE A 98 7.18 5.43 4.69
CA ILE A 98 7.71 6.24 3.60
C ILE A 98 6.58 6.83 2.76
N VAL A 99 5.59 6.02 2.40
CA VAL A 99 4.41 6.43 1.62
C VAL A 99 3.60 7.48 2.38
N VAL A 100 3.31 7.28 3.66
CA VAL A 100 2.63 8.28 4.49
C VAL A 100 3.48 9.56 4.63
N SER A 101 4.80 9.46 4.73
CA SER A 101 5.69 10.62 4.74
C SER A 101 5.66 11.41 3.41
N HIS A 102 5.67 10.72 2.27
CA HIS A 102 5.50 11.34 0.95
C HIS A 102 4.16 12.07 0.84
N LEU A 103 3.05 11.38 1.14
CA LEU A 103 1.70 11.97 1.11
C LEU A 103 1.57 13.15 2.08
N ARG A 104 2.24 13.13 3.24
CA ARG A 104 2.28 14.26 4.19
C ARG A 104 3.16 15.42 3.77
N SER A 105 4.06 15.25 2.79
CA SER A 105 4.79 16.38 2.19
C SER A 105 3.90 17.21 1.24
N ASN A 106 2.87 16.59 0.63
CA ASN A 106 1.95 17.27 -0.27
C ASN A 106 0.91 18.09 0.51
N LYS A 107 1.03 19.42 0.46
CA LYS A 107 0.15 20.38 1.16
C LYS A 107 -1.33 20.28 0.80
N GLN A 108 -1.70 19.60 -0.29
CA GLN A 108 -3.09 19.37 -0.69
C GLN A 108 -3.77 18.24 0.13
N ILE A 109 -3.00 17.38 0.80
CA ILE A 109 -3.52 16.18 1.48
C ILE A 109 -3.90 16.50 2.94
N SER A 110 -5.18 16.87 3.13
CA SER A 110 -5.74 17.22 4.45
C SER A 110 -5.69 16.06 5.45
N ARG A 111 -6.26 14.90 5.09
CA ARG A 111 -6.33 13.69 5.94
C ARG A 111 -5.93 12.46 5.15
N ILE A 112 -5.35 11.49 5.86
CA ILE A 112 -4.98 10.18 5.33
C ILE A 112 -5.71 9.14 6.17
N GLY A 113 -6.58 8.36 5.54
CA GLY A 113 -7.09 7.11 6.10
C GLY A 113 -6.15 5.97 5.73
N LEU A 114 -6.07 4.94 6.58
CA LEU A 114 -5.35 3.71 6.27
C LEU A 114 -6.34 2.53 6.27
N TRP A 115 -6.36 1.80 5.17
CA TRP A 115 -7.17 0.60 4.94
C TRP A 115 -6.24 -0.54 4.49
N GLY A 116 -6.73 -1.78 4.55
CA GLY A 116 -5.99 -2.96 4.13
C GLY A 116 -6.70 -4.24 4.58
N ARG A 117 -6.55 -5.32 3.81
CA ARG A 117 -7.08 -6.67 4.09
C ARG A 117 -5.92 -7.61 4.45
N SER A 118 -6.20 -8.68 5.21
CA SER A 118 -5.21 -9.72 5.56
C SER A 118 -3.88 -9.11 6.09
N MET A 119 -2.74 -9.45 5.49
CA MET A 119 -1.41 -8.87 5.77
C MET A 119 -1.42 -7.33 5.78
N GLY A 120 -2.24 -6.69 4.96
CA GLY A 120 -2.36 -5.24 4.91
C GLY A 120 -2.94 -4.63 6.20
N ALA A 121 -3.86 -5.33 6.85
CA ALA A 121 -4.37 -4.94 8.17
C ALA A 121 -3.31 -5.12 9.27
N VAL A 122 -2.52 -6.20 9.19
CA VAL A 122 -1.40 -6.49 10.11
C VAL A 122 -0.31 -5.42 10.03
N THR A 123 0.05 -5.01 8.82
CA THR A 123 1.07 -3.96 8.61
C THR A 123 0.59 -2.59 9.08
N ARG A 124 -0.68 -2.24 8.82
CA ARG A 124 -1.29 -1.04 9.40
C ARG A 124 -1.21 -1.07 10.94
N TYR A 125 -1.38 -2.23 11.57
CA TYR A 125 -1.22 -2.39 13.02
C TYR A 125 0.24 -2.16 13.45
N PHE A 126 1.22 -2.83 12.83
CA PHE A 126 2.64 -2.64 13.15
C PHE A 126 3.13 -1.20 12.93
N TYR A 127 2.69 -0.54 11.84
CA TYR A 127 2.97 0.87 11.57
C TYR A 127 2.40 1.80 12.65
N ASN A 128 1.13 1.58 13.05
CA ASN A 128 0.52 2.37 14.13
C ASN A 128 1.23 2.16 15.47
N PHE A 129 1.61 0.92 15.79
CA PHE A 129 2.37 0.58 16.99
C PHE A 129 3.75 1.28 17.00
N TYR A 130 4.49 1.18 15.89
CA TYR A 130 5.77 1.89 15.70
C TYR A 130 5.61 3.41 15.86
N MET A 131 4.59 4.01 15.23
CA MET A 131 4.33 5.46 15.32
C MET A 131 3.88 5.92 16.71
N TYR A 132 3.19 5.08 17.47
CA TYR A 132 2.81 5.36 18.86
C TYR A 132 4.07 5.39 19.76
N HIS A 133 4.89 4.34 19.71
CA HIS A 133 6.08 4.25 20.55
C HIS A 133 7.18 5.25 20.17
N THR A 134 7.35 5.58 18.88
CA THR A 134 8.32 6.61 18.45
C THR A 134 7.90 8.03 18.82
N LYS A 135 6.60 8.36 18.82
CA LYS A 135 6.09 9.63 19.37
C LYS A 135 6.32 9.71 20.87
N ASN A 136 5.93 8.69 21.63
CA ASN A 136 6.08 8.69 23.09
C ASN A 136 7.56 8.76 23.51
N ARG A 137 8.48 8.14 22.76
CA ARG A 137 9.93 8.28 22.98
C ARG A 137 10.48 9.70 22.78
N LYS A 138 9.80 10.59 22.05
CA LYS A 138 10.19 12.01 21.95
C LYS A 138 9.70 12.84 23.14
N ASN A 139 8.63 12.41 23.81
CA ASN A 139 8.03 13.14 24.94
C ASN A 139 8.65 12.80 26.31
N ILE A 140 9.62 11.88 26.36
CA ILE A 140 10.34 11.49 27.60
C ILE A 140 11.79 11.98 27.64
N ASN A 141 12.26 12.64 26.57
CA ASN A 141 13.63 13.08 26.36
C ASN A 141 13.71 14.58 25.99
N GLY A 142 12.78 15.39 26.52
CA GLY A 142 12.65 16.83 26.27
C GLY A 142 11.94 17.53 27.40
#